data_AF-A0A5J5PNJ2-F1
#
_entry.id   AF-A0A5J5PNJ2-F1
#
_cell.length_a   1.000
_cell.length_b   1.000
_cell.length_c   1.000
_cell.angle_alpha   90.00
_cell.angle_beta   90.00
_cell.angle_gamma   90.00
#
_symmetry.space_group_name_H-M   'P 1'
#
loop_
_entity.id
_entity.type
_entity.pdbx_description
1 polymer ?
#
loop_
_entity_poly.entity_id
_entity_poly.type
_entity_poly.pdbx_seq_one_letter_code
_entity_poly.pdbx_strand_id
1 'polypeptide(L)'
;MENVKVFSIIIAVFSVLSVESVGLKDLKTCNFGAVYNFGDSNSDTGGGSAAFWPAGKPCGETFFGRPVGRGCDGRLIIDFIAEHLGLPHLSPYLDSIGTSFRYGANFAIGGSTIRPQNESMSLNGVSPFSLDIQIVQFDQFKDRTGHFYNRSYPRHHRNLPRPEDFSKALYIFDIGQNDIAAGLRKKNDSAFHASVPDIVDQLAKAVQNLYEHGARTFWVHNTGPIGCLPVSLHYHDIKPEELDEQGCLKAQNAYSMEFNRQLKARVIKLREELPHAALTYVDIYAAKYELIGNAKKQGFVEAANICCGFHEDEIQVYCGHKQNINGTEIYAGSCENPSDFISWDGVHYTEAANRWVAHRIINGSFSDPPLPIKHACHIP
;
A
#
# COMPACT_ATOMS: atom_id res chain seq x y z
N MET A 1 -1.57 -56.56 -60.15
CA MET A 1 -1.20 -55.19 -60.58
C MET A 1 -2.02 -54.24 -59.72
N GLU A 2 -1.70 -54.12 -58.44
CA GLU A 2 -0.69 -53.21 -57.87
C GLU A 2 -0.82 -51.75 -58.33
N ASN A 3 -0.77 -50.86 -57.33
CA ASN A 3 -0.59 -49.40 -57.34
C ASN A 3 -1.86 -48.55 -57.27
N VAL A 4 -2.00 -47.54 -56.40
CA VAL A 4 -1.18 -46.97 -55.32
C VAL A 4 -2.19 -46.20 -54.43
N LYS A 5 -2.16 -46.37 -53.11
CA LYS A 5 -2.86 -45.47 -52.17
C LYS A 5 -2.02 -44.19 -52.05
N VAL A 6 -2.52 -43.08 -52.58
CA VAL A 6 -1.91 -41.75 -52.38
C VAL A 6 -2.26 -41.28 -50.97
N PHE A 7 -1.30 -41.36 -50.04
CA PHE A 7 -1.36 -40.64 -48.78
C PHE A 7 -0.77 -39.25 -49.00
N SER A 8 -1.62 -38.22 -48.96
CA SER A 8 -1.17 -36.83 -48.89
C SER A 8 -0.69 -36.53 -47.46
N ILE A 9 0.63 -36.43 -47.28
CA ILE A 9 1.23 -35.92 -46.03
C ILE A 9 1.22 -34.40 -46.12
N ILE A 10 0.34 -33.76 -45.34
CA ILE A 10 0.38 -32.31 -45.12
C ILE A 10 1.45 -32.05 -44.05
N ILE A 11 2.62 -31.56 -44.47
CA ILE A 11 3.64 -31.05 -43.54
C ILE A 11 3.21 -29.63 -43.15
N ALA A 12 2.61 -29.49 -41.98
CA ALA A 12 2.39 -28.18 -41.37
C ALA A 12 3.72 -27.67 -40.79
N VAL A 13 4.35 -26.72 -41.48
CA VAL A 13 5.52 -26.01 -40.97
C VAL A 13 5.01 -25.00 -39.94
N PHE A 14 5.09 -25.35 -38.65
CA PHE A 14 4.91 -24.37 -37.57
C PHE A 14 6.17 -23.50 -37.50
N SER A 15 6.10 -22.31 -38.06
CA SER A 15 7.08 -21.25 -37.79
C SER A 15 6.96 -20.83 -36.33
N VAL A 16 7.85 -21.32 -35.48
CA VAL A 16 8.03 -20.83 -34.12
C VAL A 16 8.64 -19.44 -34.24
N LEU A 17 7.83 -18.40 -34.12
CA LEU A 17 8.31 -17.04 -33.89
C LEU A 17 8.88 -17.02 -32.47
N SER A 18 10.21 -17.10 -32.38
CA SER A 18 10.95 -16.83 -31.16
C SER A 18 10.70 -15.37 -30.76
N VAL A 19 9.82 -15.16 -29.79
CA VAL A 19 9.76 -13.86 -29.10
C VAL A 19 11.03 -13.78 -28.27
N GLU A 20 12.00 -12.98 -28.72
CA GLU A 20 13.18 -12.66 -27.91
C GLU A 20 12.68 -11.96 -26.64
N SER A 21 12.68 -12.67 -25.51
CA SER A 21 12.49 -12.06 -24.21
C SER A 21 13.66 -11.09 -24.02
N VAL A 22 13.40 -9.78 -24.06
CA VAL A 22 14.38 -8.78 -23.61
C VAL A 22 14.74 -9.15 -22.18
N GLY A 23 15.96 -9.65 -21.99
CA GLY A 23 16.40 -10.07 -20.67
C GLY A 23 16.45 -8.85 -19.75
N LEU A 24 16.03 -9.03 -18.49
CA LEU A 24 16.11 -8.02 -17.43
C LEU A 24 17.51 -7.36 -17.32
N LYS A 25 18.55 -8.04 -17.81
CA LYS A 25 19.95 -7.58 -17.86
C LYS A 25 20.20 -6.36 -18.75
N ASP A 26 19.32 -6.07 -19.71
CA ASP A 26 19.51 -4.94 -20.64
C ASP A 26 18.73 -3.67 -20.23
N LEU A 27 17.86 -3.76 -19.22
CA LEU A 27 17.11 -2.62 -18.71
C LEU A 27 17.99 -1.72 -17.84
N LYS A 28 18.12 -0.45 -18.22
CA LYS A 28 18.81 0.55 -17.39
C LYS A 28 18.05 0.77 -16.09
N THR A 29 18.76 1.06 -15.01
CA THR A 29 18.14 1.47 -13.75
C THR A 29 17.51 2.86 -13.90
N CYS A 30 16.26 2.98 -13.47
CA CYS A 30 15.53 4.22 -13.32
C CYS A 30 16.16 5.04 -12.18
N ASN A 31 16.38 6.32 -12.43
CA ASN A 31 16.86 7.26 -11.42
C ASN A 31 15.69 8.14 -10.98
N PHE A 32 14.97 7.70 -9.95
CA PHE A 32 13.85 8.46 -9.38
C PHE A 32 14.37 9.60 -8.52
N GLY A 33 14.15 10.84 -8.96
CA GLY A 33 14.53 12.04 -8.21
C GLY A 33 13.58 12.39 -7.05
N ALA A 34 12.38 11.82 -7.06
CA ALA A 34 11.35 12.02 -6.05
C ALA A 34 10.35 10.86 -6.01
N VAL A 35 9.66 10.70 -4.88
CA VAL A 35 8.51 9.77 -4.72
C VAL A 35 7.30 10.55 -4.20
N TYR A 36 6.15 10.36 -4.84
CA TYR A 36 4.87 10.88 -4.37
C TYR A 36 3.97 9.71 -3.99
N ASN A 37 3.55 9.65 -2.73
CA ASN A 37 2.76 8.54 -2.20
C ASN A 37 1.33 8.98 -1.88
N PHE A 38 0.36 8.15 -2.24
CA PHE A 38 -1.07 8.29 -1.95
C PHE A 38 -1.53 7.02 -1.27
N GLY A 39 -2.33 7.14 -0.21
CA GLY A 39 -2.55 5.97 0.61
C GLY A 39 -3.44 6.13 1.82
N ASP A 40 -3.48 5.06 2.59
CA ASP A 40 -4.06 5.01 3.92
C ASP A 40 -2.99 4.83 5.03
N SER A 41 -3.38 4.27 6.17
CA SER A 41 -2.51 4.09 7.33
C SER A 41 -1.32 3.15 7.09
N ASN A 42 -1.38 2.26 6.08
CA ASN A 42 -0.25 1.39 5.73
C ASN A 42 0.96 2.16 5.18
N SER A 43 0.74 3.37 4.67
CA SER A 43 1.79 4.23 4.12
C SER A 43 1.79 5.65 4.69
N ASP A 44 0.95 5.96 5.68
CA ASP A 44 0.90 7.27 6.35
C ASP A 44 2.16 7.54 7.19
N THR A 45 2.94 8.55 6.79
CA THR A 45 4.17 8.96 7.48
C THR A 45 3.98 10.10 8.48
N GLY A 46 2.74 10.40 8.87
CA GLY A 46 2.37 11.43 9.85
C GLY A 46 1.32 12.45 9.37
N GLY A 47 0.69 12.23 8.23
CA GLY A 47 -0.39 13.05 7.68
C GLY A 47 -1.62 13.04 8.59
N GLY A 48 -2.04 11.86 9.07
CA GLY A 48 -3.08 11.74 10.09
C GLY A 48 -2.71 12.49 11.37
N SER A 49 -1.44 12.45 11.76
CA SER A 49 -0.99 13.16 12.96
C SER A 49 -0.98 14.68 12.83
N ALA A 50 -0.66 15.19 11.65
CA ALA A 50 -0.75 16.62 11.35
C ALA A 50 -2.21 17.10 11.26
N ALA A 51 -3.14 16.21 10.87
CA ALA A 51 -4.54 16.56 10.64
C ALA A 51 -5.45 16.44 11.87
N PHE A 52 -5.30 15.37 12.66
CA PHE A 52 -6.33 14.96 13.62
C PHE A 52 -5.85 14.81 15.06
N TRP A 53 -4.77 14.07 15.30
CA TRP A 53 -4.28 13.76 16.65
C TRP A 53 -2.77 13.68 16.72
N PRO A 54 -2.14 14.06 17.84
CA PRO A 54 -0.70 13.92 17.97
C PRO A 54 -0.28 12.45 17.81
N ALA A 55 0.93 12.23 17.28
CA ALA A 55 1.55 10.91 17.28
C ALA A 55 1.73 10.43 18.74
N GLY A 56 1.18 9.26 19.07
CA GLY A 56 1.21 8.69 20.42
C GLY A 56 2.31 7.65 20.59
N LYS A 57 2.87 7.55 21.81
CA LYS A 57 3.69 6.40 22.22
C LYS A 57 2.79 5.15 22.32
N PRO A 58 3.28 3.94 22.03
CA PRO A 58 4.67 3.56 21.73
C PRO A 58 5.06 3.55 20.24
N CYS A 59 4.23 4.04 19.31
CA CYS A 59 4.60 4.05 17.89
C CYS A 59 5.95 4.77 17.63
N GLY A 60 6.76 4.20 16.74
CA GLY A 60 8.10 4.68 16.40
C GLY A 60 9.23 4.31 17.38
N GLU A 61 8.99 3.49 18.41
CA GLU A 61 10.00 3.13 19.40
C GLU A 61 11.21 2.36 18.86
N THR A 62 11.04 1.49 17.87
CA THR A 62 12.09 0.59 17.35
C THR A 62 13.14 1.35 16.52
N PHE A 63 12.73 2.31 15.69
CA PHE A 63 13.62 3.02 14.77
C PHE A 63 13.76 4.51 15.07
N PHE A 64 12.66 5.21 15.31
CA PHE A 64 12.67 6.66 15.49
C PHE A 64 12.97 7.07 16.95
N GLY A 65 12.80 6.15 17.90
CA GLY A 65 12.93 6.39 19.34
C GLY A 65 11.86 7.34 19.91
N ARG A 66 10.88 7.73 19.09
CA ARG A 66 9.77 8.62 19.44
C ARG A 66 8.62 8.48 18.43
N PRO A 67 7.39 8.88 18.81
CA PRO A 67 6.29 8.97 17.87
C PRO A 67 6.57 9.97 16.74
N VAL A 68 6.41 9.51 15.50
CA VAL A 68 6.56 10.30 14.26
C VAL A 68 5.36 10.14 13.32
N GLY A 69 4.22 9.66 13.84
CA GLY A 69 2.96 9.60 13.12
C GLY A 69 2.75 8.39 12.20
N ARG A 70 3.64 7.39 12.26
CA ARG A 70 3.47 6.09 11.59
C ARG A 70 2.67 5.16 12.49
N GLY A 71 1.74 4.40 11.91
CA GLY A 71 0.92 3.41 12.62
C GLY A 71 1.64 2.12 13.03
N CYS A 72 2.95 2.17 13.31
CA CYS A 72 3.72 1.00 13.77
C CYS A 72 4.84 1.42 14.73
N ASP A 73 5.59 0.44 15.24
CA ASP A 73 6.76 0.63 16.09
C ASP A 73 7.96 1.29 15.38
N GLY A 74 7.93 1.45 14.07
CA GLY A 74 9.05 2.04 13.33
C GLY A 74 8.71 2.42 11.89
N ARG A 75 9.49 1.87 10.95
CA ARG A 75 9.39 2.18 9.52
C ARG A 75 8.28 1.39 8.82
N LEU A 76 7.61 2.06 7.87
CA LEU A 76 6.61 1.47 6.99
C LEU A 76 7.26 0.93 5.70
N ILE A 77 6.49 0.18 4.90
CA ILE A 77 6.95 -0.31 3.58
C ILE A 77 7.47 0.85 2.71
N ILE A 78 6.78 1.99 2.72
CA ILE A 78 7.17 3.18 1.95
C ILE A 78 8.54 3.74 2.37
N ASP A 79 8.91 3.64 3.65
CA ASP A 79 10.21 4.08 4.14
C ASP A 79 11.33 3.18 3.60
N PHE A 80 11.13 1.87 3.61
CA PHE A 80 12.09 0.92 3.02
C PHE A 80 12.21 1.06 1.51
N ILE A 81 11.12 1.40 0.80
CA ILE A 81 11.15 1.75 -0.63
C ILE A 81 12.02 3.00 -0.84
N ALA A 82 11.80 4.06 -0.06
CA ALA A 82 12.59 5.29 -0.17
C ALA A 82 14.09 5.03 0.08
N GLU A 83 14.42 4.28 1.14
CA GLU A 83 15.79 3.86 1.45
C GLU A 83 16.42 3.06 0.29
N HIS A 84 15.68 2.11 -0.30
CA HIS A 84 16.18 1.31 -1.41
C HIS A 84 16.48 2.14 -2.66
N LEU A 85 15.70 3.22 -2.88
CA LEU A 85 15.89 4.18 -3.96
C LEU A 85 16.97 5.24 -3.64
N GLY A 86 17.53 5.23 -2.42
CA GLY A 86 18.53 6.22 -1.99
C GLY A 86 17.94 7.59 -1.68
N LEU A 87 16.65 7.65 -1.33
CA LEU A 87 15.92 8.87 -0.99
C LEU A 87 15.68 8.95 0.54
N PRO A 88 15.53 10.16 1.10
CA PRO A 88 15.10 10.29 2.50
C PRO A 88 13.67 9.80 2.69
N HIS A 89 13.28 9.50 3.93
CA HIS A 89 11.90 9.18 4.26
C HIS A 89 10.97 10.34 3.88
N LEU A 90 9.81 9.99 3.34
CA LEU A 90 8.85 10.99 2.86
C LEU A 90 8.25 11.77 4.02
N SER A 91 8.17 13.09 3.83
CA SER A 91 7.46 13.95 4.75
C SER A 91 5.97 14.00 4.41
N PRO A 92 5.07 14.09 5.40
CA PRO A 92 3.65 14.25 5.15
C PRO A 92 3.37 15.61 4.51
N TYR A 93 2.50 15.65 3.52
CA TYR A 93 2.09 16.89 2.84
C TYR A 93 1.52 17.92 3.83
N LEU A 94 0.75 17.45 4.83
CA LEU A 94 0.11 18.31 5.81
C LEU A 94 1.05 18.82 6.91
N ASP A 95 2.28 18.32 7.00
CA ASP A 95 3.21 18.76 8.02
C ASP A 95 3.94 20.05 7.60
N SER A 96 3.98 21.02 8.50
CA SER A 96 4.39 22.39 8.21
C SER A 96 5.79 22.75 8.73
N ILE A 97 6.26 22.11 9.80
CA ILE A 97 7.47 22.54 10.52
C ILE A 97 8.63 21.59 10.24
N GLY A 98 9.73 22.13 9.71
CA GLY A 98 10.95 21.34 9.47
C GLY A 98 10.86 20.39 8.26
N THR A 99 9.71 20.36 7.58
CA THR A 99 9.47 19.55 6.40
C THR A 99 10.32 19.96 5.21
N SER A 100 10.85 18.97 4.50
CA SER A 100 11.46 19.15 3.19
C SER A 100 10.76 18.26 2.18
N PHE A 101 10.31 18.87 1.08
CA PHE A 101 9.66 18.17 -0.03
C PHE A 101 10.58 18.02 -1.24
N ARG A 102 11.89 18.22 -1.04
CA ARG A 102 12.89 18.19 -2.12
C ARG A 102 12.87 16.89 -2.92
N TYR A 103 12.58 15.78 -2.26
CA TYR A 103 12.59 14.42 -2.82
C TYR A 103 11.19 13.79 -2.84
N GLY A 104 10.15 14.64 -2.83
CA GLY A 104 8.76 14.19 -2.88
C GLY A 104 8.00 14.45 -1.58
N ALA A 105 6.77 13.94 -1.53
CA ALA A 105 5.81 14.17 -0.46
C ALA A 105 4.87 12.97 -0.30
N ASN A 106 4.34 12.79 0.90
CA ASN A 106 3.37 11.75 1.19
C ASN A 106 2.00 12.36 1.50
N PHE A 107 0.99 11.98 0.73
CA PHE A 107 -0.40 12.41 0.86
C PHE A 107 -1.27 11.36 1.57
N ALA A 108 -0.71 10.19 1.90
CA ALA A 108 -1.42 9.14 2.62
C ALA A 108 -1.84 9.60 4.02
N ILE A 109 -3.06 9.25 4.40
CA ILE A 109 -3.64 9.58 5.71
C ILE A 109 -4.38 8.36 6.26
N GLY A 110 -4.14 8.04 7.54
CA GLY A 110 -4.81 6.93 8.20
C GLY A 110 -6.34 6.99 8.08
N GLY A 111 -6.95 5.84 7.77
CA GLY A 111 -8.40 5.72 7.57
C GLY A 111 -8.92 6.17 6.20
N SER A 112 -8.06 6.61 5.29
CA SER A 112 -8.47 7.02 3.94
C SER A 112 -9.00 5.89 3.09
N THR A 113 -10.03 6.21 2.32
CA THR A 113 -10.68 5.35 1.33
C THR A 113 -10.44 5.88 -0.07
N ILE A 114 -10.53 5.01 -1.08
CA ILE A 114 -10.54 5.42 -2.49
C ILE A 114 -11.79 6.25 -2.76
N ARG A 115 -12.96 5.74 -2.34
CA ARG A 115 -14.22 6.47 -2.49
C ARG A 115 -14.60 7.15 -1.19
N PRO A 116 -15.00 8.45 -1.22
CA PRO A 116 -15.57 9.11 -0.04
C PRO A 116 -16.70 8.27 0.58
N GLN A 117 -16.73 8.21 1.91
CA GLN A 117 -17.79 7.56 2.66
C GLN A 117 -18.59 8.61 3.42
N ASN A 118 -19.89 8.35 3.61
CA ASN A 118 -20.73 9.16 4.48
C ASN A 118 -20.53 8.77 5.97
N GLU A 119 -19.28 8.87 6.41
CA GLU A 119 -18.82 8.50 7.75
C GLU A 119 -17.71 9.46 8.17
N SER A 120 -17.28 9.38 9.43
CA SER A 120 -16.21 10.23 9.94
C SER A 120 -15.19 9.44 10.73
N MET A 121 -14.08 10.12 10.99
CA MET A 121 -12.99 9.60 11.79
C MET A 121 -13.43 9.26 13.22
N SER A 122 -14.32 10.08 13.80
CA SER A 122 -14.84 9.87 15.15
C SER A 122 -15.91 8.79 15.25
N LEU A 123 -16.58 8.43 14.15
CA LEU A 123 -17.60 7.37 14.16
C LEU A 123 -16.99 6.00 13.87
N ASN A 124 -16.26 5.86 12.75
CA ASN A 124 -15.78 4.55 12.27
C ASN A 124 -14.32 4.57 11.81
N GLY A 125 -13.55 5.60 12.18
CA GLY A 125 -12.16 5.72 11.75
C GLY A 125 -11.98 6.00 10.25
N VAL A 126 -13.00 6.54 9.57
CA VAL A 126 -12.93 6.85 8.14
C VAL A 126 -12.47 8.30 7.94
N SER A 127 -11.39 8.47 7.18
CA SER A 127 -10.80 9.78 6.91
C SER A 127 -11.64 10.60 5.94
N PRO A 128 -11.85 11.90 6.19
CA PRO A 128 -12.35 12.83 5.18
C PRO A 128 -11.34 13.08 4.04
N PHE A 129 -10.10 12.61 4.15
CA PHE A 129 -9.08 12.73 3.11
C PHE A 129 -9.06 11.49 2.21
N SER A 130 -10.17 11.23 1.52
CA SER A 130 -10.26 10.19 0.49
C SER A 130 -9.30 10.46 -0.68
N LEU A 131 -9.10 9.48 -1.56
CA LEU A 131 -8.11 9.56 -2.63
C LEU A 131 -8.28 10.81 -3.51
N ASP A 132 -9.51 11.16 -3.85
CA ASP A 132 -9.80 12.39 -4.62
C ASP A 132 -9.31 13.66 -3.91
N ILE A 133 -9.43 13.73 -2.57
CA ILE A 133 -8.88 14.83 -1.79
C ILE A 133 -7.35 14.80 -1.79
N GLN A 134 -6.73 13.64 -1.66
CA GLN A 134 -5.26 13.51 -1.75
C GLN A 134 -4.73 13.96 -3.13
N ILE A 135 -5.48 13.70 -4.20
CA ILE A 135 -5.14 14.19 -5.55
C ILE A 135 -5.28 15.70 -5.64
N VAL A 136 -6.36 16.29 -5.12
CA VAL A 136 -6.51 17.76 -5.05
C VAL A 136 -5.38 18.40 -4.24
N GLN A 137 -4.94 17.76 -3.15
CA GLN A 137 -3.79 18.21 -2.38
C GLN A 137 -2.49 18.17 -3.19
N PHE A 138 -2.28 17.11 -3.98
CA PHE A 138 -1.13 17.02 -4.87
C PHE A 138 -1.14 18.09 -5.96
N ASP A 139 -2.28 18.33 -6.61
CA ASP A 139 -2.39 19.36 -7.66
C ASP A 139 -2.04 20.75 -7.11
N GLN A 140 -2.60 21.09 -5.95
CA GLN A 140 -2.26 22.34 -5.25
C GLN A 140 -0.78 22.39 -4.84
N PHE A 141 -0.25 21.28 -4.34
CA PHE A 141 1.15 21.17 -3.94
C PHE A 141 2.08 21.41 -5.12
N LYS A 142 1.85 20.74 -6.25
CA LYS A 142 2.66 20.86 -7.45
C LYS A 142 2.64 22.29 -8.00
N ASP A 143 1.46 22.89 -8.11
CA ASP A 143 1.30 24.25 -8.62
C ASP A 143 2.00 25.28 -7.72
N ARG A 144 1.77 25.19 -6.41
CA ARG A 144 2.34 26.14 -5.44
C ARG A 144 3.86 25.98 -5.34
N THR A 145 4.36 24.76 -5.29
CA THR A 145 5.80 24.53 -5.23
C THR A 145 6.50 24.98 -6.51
N GLY A 146 5.90 24.73 -7.69
CA GLY A 146 6.40 25.27 -8.95
C GLY A 146 6.43 26.80 -9.00
N HIS A 147 5.36 27.45 -8.51
CA HIS A 147 5.31 28.91 -8.41
C HIS A 147 6.43 29.47 -7.53
N PHE A 148 6.60 28.91 -6.32
CA PHE A 148 7.62 29.37 -5.39
C PHE A 148 9.03 29.06 -5.87
N TYR A 149 9.26 27.87 -6.45
CA TYR A 149 10.57 27.49 -7.00
C TYR A 149 11.05 28.51 -8.04
N ASN A 150 10.18 28.89 -8.98
CA ASN A 150 10.52 29.82 -10.06
C ASN A 150 10.73 31.28 -9.60
N ARG A 151 10.20 31.66 -8.43
CA ARG A 151 10.31 33.03 -7.88
C ARG A 151 11.33 33.16 -6.76
N SER A 152 11.80 32.03 -6.24
CA SER A 152 12.66 32.02 -5.06
C SER A 152 14.14 32.14 -5.44
N TYR A 153 14.92 32.73 -4.55
CA TYR A 153 16.39 32.68 -4.67
C TYR A 153 16.85 31.22 -4.52
N PRO A 154 17.93 30.78 -5.20
CA PRO A 154 18.40 29.39 -5.15
C PRO A 154 18.56 28.79 -3.75
N ARG A 155 18.88 29.63 -2.74
CA ARG A 155 18.98 29.23 -1.33
C ARG A 155 17.68 28.66 -0.74
N HIS A 156 16.54 29.02 -1.30
CA HIS A 156 15.20 28.60 -0.86
C HIS A 156 14.69 27.35 -1.61
N HIS A 157 15.43 26.87 -2.61
CA HIS A 157 15.06 25.67 -3.38
C HIS A 157 15.34 24.37 -2.61
N ARG A 158 16.05 24.46 -1.46
CA ARG A 158 16.52 23.30 -0.70
C ARG A 158 15.39 22.41 -0.20
N ASN A 159 14.23 22.99 0.09
CA ASN A 159 13.07 22.25 0.61
C ASN A 159 11.93 22.11 -0.40
N LEU A 160 12.06 22.73 -1.58
CA LEU A 160 11.05 22.66 -2.63
C LEU A 160 11.39 21.54 -3.63
N PRO A 161 10.38 20.82 -4.14
CA PRO A 161 10.53 19.94 -5.29
C PRO A 161 11.11 20.69 -6.48
N ARG A 162 11.90 19.98 -7.30
CA ARG A 162 12.28 20.46 -8.62
C ARG A 162 11.12 20.25 -9.59
N PRO A 163 10.68 21.26 -10.37
CA PRO A 163 9.63 21.09 -11.36
C PRO A 163 9.87 19.94 -12.35
N GLU A 164 11.13 19.72 -12.75
CA GLU A 164 11.50 18.65 -13.66
C GLU A 164 11.40 17.23 -13.06
N ASP A 165 11.42 17.11 -11.73
CA ASP A 165 11.36 15.81 -11.05
C ASP A 165 9.96 15.20 -11.11
N PHE A 166 8.88 16.00 -11.18
CA PHE A 166 7.51 15.46 -11.26
C PHE A 166 7.34 14.47 -12.41
N SER A 167 7.90 14.76 -13.58
CA SER A 167 7.84 13.87 -14.75
C SER A 167 8.69 12.59 -14.63
N LYS A 168 9.62 12.56 -13.68
CA LYS A 168 10.58 11.47 -13.45
C LYS A 168 10.37 10.78 -12.10
N ALA A 169 9.36 11.20 -11.35
CA ALA A 169 9.06 10.69 -10.02
C ALA A 169 8.35 9.34 -10.11
N LEU A 170 8.45 8.60 -9.01
CA LEU A 170 7.67 7.39 -8.78
C LEU A 170 6.40 7.77 -8.01
N TYR A 171 5.25 7.36 -8.52
CA TYR A 171 3.94 7.60 -7.91
C TYR A 171 3.41 6.30 -7.32
N ILE A 172 3.26 6.24 -6.00
CA ILE A 172 2.89 5.03 -5.27
C ILE A 172 1.46 5.15 -4.74
N PHE A 173 0.68 4.09 -4.90
CA PHE A 173 -0.67 3.98 -4.35
C PHE A 173 -0.75 2.78 -3.41
N ASP A 174 -1.09 3.00 -2.15
CA ASP A 174 -1.37 1.96 -1.14
C ASP A 174 -2.65 2.32 -0.39
N ILE A 175 -3.79 2.02 -1.03
CA ILE A 175 -5.13 2.43 -0.59
C ILE A 175 -6.19 1.42 -1.04
N GLY A 176 -7.30 1.37 -0.32
CA GLY A 176 -8.49 0.56 -0.64
C GLY A 176 -8.88 -0.43 0.45
N GLN A 177 -7.99 -0.70 1.40
CA GLN A 177 -8.28 -1.62 2.50
C GLN A 177 -9.40 -1.08 3.40
N ASN A 178 -9.48 0.24 3.59
CA ASN A 178 -10.58 0.87 4.32
C ASN A 178 -11.91 0.84 3.56
N ASP A 179 -11.92 0.82 2.22
CA ASP A 179 -13.16 0.63 1.44
C ASP A 179 -13.72 -0.78 1.66
N ILE A 180 -12.83 -1.78 1.70
CA ILE A 180 -13.17 -3.17 2.04
C ILE A 180 -13.69 -3.26 3.48
N ALA A 181 -12.97 -2.66 4.44
CA ALA A 181 -13.39 -2.62 5.85
C ALA A 181 -14.76 -1.95 6.02
N ALA A 182 -15.03 -0.87 5.28
CA ALA A 182 -16.34 -0.22 5.29
C ALA A 182 -17.44 -1.09 4.69
N GLY A 183 -17.15 -1.85 3.63
CA GLY A 183 -18.05 -2.85 3.06
C GLY A 183 -18.41 -3.94 4.07
N LEU A 184 -17.40 -4.55 4.71
CA LEU A 184 -17.57 -5.59 5.72
C LEU A 184 -18.39 -5.11 6.92
N ARG A 185 -18.11 -3.92 7.44
CA ARG A 185 -18.85 -3.34 8.58
C ARG A 185 -20.33 -3.11 8.27
N LYS A 186 -20.66 -2.77 7.02
CA LYS A 186 -22.06 -2.59 6.57
C LYS A 186 -22.80 -3.91 6.36
N LYS A 187 -22.11 -5.06 6.41
CA LYS A 187 -22.67 -6.43 6.29
C LYS A 187 -23.60 -6.59 5.09
N ASN A 188 -23.20 -6.06 3.95
CA ASN A 188 -23.97 -6.12 2.71
C ASN A 188 -23.08 -6.49 1.52
N ASP A 189 -22.83 -7.79 1.38
CA ASP A 189 -21.99 -8.39 0.34
C ASP A 189 -22.39 -7.89 -1.06
N SER A 190 -23.67 -7.99 -1.40
CA SER A 190 -24.19 -7.58 -2.71
C SER A 190 -23.90 -6.10 -3.01
N ALA A 191 -24.09 -5.21 -2.01
CA ALA A 191 -23.81 -3.79 -2.19
C ALA A 191 -22.30 -3.51 -2.30
N PHE A 192 -21.46 -4.23 -1.54
CA PHE A 192 -20.01 -4.12 -1.69
C PHE A 192 -19.58 -4.54 -3.09
N HIS A 193 -19.95 -5.75 -3.55
CA HIS A 193 -19.61 -6.25 -4.88
C HIS A 193 -20.08 -5.32 -6.00
N ALA A 194 -21.28 -4.74 -5.88
CA ALA A 194 -21.79 -3.76 -6.84
C ALA A 194 -20.98 -2.44 -6.83
N SER A 195 -20.29 -2.12 -5.73
CA SER A 195 -19.49 -0.90 -5.59
C SER A 195 -18.03 -1.06 -6.05
N VAL A 196 -17.48 -2.27 -6.11
CA VAL A 196 -16.06 -2.50 -6.47
C VAL A 196 -15.69 -1.87 -7.82
N PRO A 197 -16.49 -1.97 -8.90
CA PRO A 197 -16.16 -1.33 -10.17
C PRO A 197 -15.98 0.20 -10.04
N ASP A 198 -16.89 0.86 -9.31
CA ASP A 198 -16.84 2.30 -9.05
C ASP A 198 -15.61 2.69 -8.22
N ILE A 199 -15.29 1.93 -7.17
CA ILE A 199 -14.10 2.16 -6.35
C ILE A 199 -12.83 2.08 -7.21
N VAL A 200 -12.68 1.01 -7.99
CA VAL A 200 -11.51 0.81 -8.86
C VAL A 200 -11.42 1.89 -9.96
N ASP A 201 -12.56 2.33 -10.51
CA ASP A 201 -12.58 3.41 -11.50
C ASP A 201 -12.21 4.78 -10.90
N GLN A 202 -12.51 5.04 -9.63
CA GLN A 202 -12.08 6.27 -8.95
C GLN A 202 -10.55 6.28 -8.75
N LEU A 203 -9.93 5.14 -8.44
CA LEU A 203 -8.46 5.03 -8.43
C LEU A 203 -7.88 5.24 -9.84
N ALA A 204 -8.53 4.67 -10.87
CA ALA A 204 -8.09 4.88 -12.25
C ALA A 204 -8.14 6.36 -12.67
N LYS A 205 -9.18 7.10 -12.27
CA LYS A 205 -9.28 8.54 -12.51
C LYS A 205 -8.17 9.33 -11.79
N ALA A 206 -7.81 8.92 -10.57
CA ALA A 206 -6.67 9.51 -9.86
C ALA A 206 -5.36 9.34 -10.64
N VAL A 207 -5.10 8.13 -11.15
CA VAL A 207 -3.93 7.85 -12.01
C VAL A 207 -3.97 8.69 -13.30
N GLN A 208 -5.13 8.78 -13.95
CA GLN A 208 -5.32 9.59 -15.17
C GLN A 208 -5.07 11.08 -14.92
N ASN A 209 -5.59 11.65 -13.82
CA ASN A 209 -5.31 13.04 -13.43
C ASN A 209 -3.79 13.25 -13.25
N LEU A 210 -3.11 12.40 -12.49
CA LEU A 210 -1.66 12.55 -12.28
C LEU A 210 -0.91 12.47 -13.61
N TYR A 211 -1.33 11.58 -14.52
CA TYR A 211 -0.76 11.45 -15.85
C TYR A 211 -0.93 12.72 -16.69
N GLU A 212 -2.12 13.34 -16.69
CA GLU A 212 -2.38 14.64 -17.31
C GLU A 212 -1.48 15.73 -16.71
N HIS A 213 -1.20 15.63 -15.41
CA HIS A 213 -0.23 16.46 -14.69
C HIS A 213 1.23 15.97 -14.81
N GLY A 214 1.54 15.14 -15.80
CA GLY A 214 2.92 14.82 -16.17
C GLY A 214 3.55 13.63 -15.45
N ALA A 215 2.83 12.94 -14.56
CA ALA A 215 3.32 11.70 -13.95
C ALA A 215 3.50 10.59 -15.00
N ARG A 216 4.58 9.81 -14.90
CA ARG A 216 4.92 8.79 -15.92
C ARG A 216 5.24 7.42 -15.34
N THR A 217 5.48 7.28 -14.04
CA THR A 217 5.80 5.98 -13.43
C THR A 217 4.90 5.73 -12.22
N PHE A 218 4.10 4.67 -12.28
CA PHE A 218 3.12 4.32 -11.25
C PHE A 218 3.41 2.93 -10.67
N TRP A 219 3.33 2.83 -9.35
CA TRP A 219 3.52 1.61 -8.57
C TRP A 219 2.30 1.41 -7.69
N VAL A 220 1.38 0.57 -8.14
CA VAL A 220 0.03 0.43 -7.59
C VAL A 220 -0.05 -0.85 -6.77
N HIS A 221 -0.10 -0.69 -5.45
CA HIS A 221 -0.34 -1.80 -4.54
C HIS A 221 -1.80 -2.25 -4.61
N ASN A 222 -2.01 -3.56 -4.54
CA ASN A 222 -3.30 -4.12 -4.15
C ASN A 222 -3.44 -4.12 -2.61
N THR A 223 -4.56 -4.59 -2.09
CA THR A 223 -4.82 -4.63 -0.64
C THR A 223 -4.34 -5.93 0.00
N GLY A 224 -4.04 -5.89 1.30
CA GLY A 224 -3.66 -7.07 2.07
C GLY A 224 -4.82 -8.05 2.33
N PRO A 225 -4.52 -9.23 2.89
CA PRO A 225 -5.54 -10.22 3.25
C PRO A 225 -6.26 -9.80 4.53
N ILE A 226 -7.36 -9.05 4.40
CA ILE A 226 -8.05 -8.44 5.55
C ILE A 226 -8.60 -9.48 6.54
N GLY A 227 -8.94 -10.67 6.06
CA GLY A 227 -9.39 -11.79 6.91
C GLY A 227 -8.29 -12.42 7.76
N CYS A 228 -7.02 -12.04 7.52
CA CYS A 228 -5.88 -12.45 8.34
C CYS A 228 -5.51 -11.43 9.42
N LEU A 229 -6.19 -10.28 9.50
CA LEU A 229 -5.90 -9.30 10.54
C LEU A 229 -6.25 -9.89 11.91
N PRO A 230 -5.35 -9.85 12.91
CA PRO A 230 -5.66 -10.37 14.23
C PRO A 230 -6.92 -9.76 14.83
N VAL A 231 -7.18 -8.47 14.58
CA VAL A 231 -8.39 -7.82 15.08
C VAL A 231 -9.65 -8.56 14.59
N SER A 232 -9.68 -9.04 13.34
CA SER A 232 -10.80 -9.85 12.82
C SER A 232 -10.90 -11.24 13.45
N LEU A 233 -9.79 -11.76 13.96
CA LEU A 233 -9.70 -13.10 14.56
C LEU A 233 -10.08 -13.12 16.04
N HIS A 234 -9.83 -12.03 16.76
CA HIS A 234 -10.12 -11.92 18.20
C HIS A 234 -11.58 -11.52 18.52
N TYR A 235 -12.37 -11.04 17.55
CA TYR A 235 -13.75 -10.56 17.77
C TYR A 235 -14.87 -11.60 17.61
N HIS A 236 -14.55 -12.83 17.20
CA HIS A 236 -15.57 -13.79 16.78
C HIS A 236 -15.33 -15.17 17.38
N ASP A 237 -16.42 -15.85 17.72
CA ASP A 237 -16.44 -17.30 17.94
C ASP A 237 -16.24 -17.98 16.57
N ILE A 238 -15.00 -17.96 16.09
CA ILE A 238 -14.64 -18.45 14.77
C ILE A 238 -14.62 -19.97 14.79
N LYS A 239 -15.40 -20.57 13.89
CA LYS A 239 -15.35 -22.01 13.71
C LYS A 239 -14.21 -22.41 12.78
N PRO A 240 -13.54 -23.56 12.99
CA PRO A 240 -12.45 -24.00 12.13
C PRO A 240 -12.80 -24.05 10.64
N GLU A 241 -14.06 -24.36 10.29
CA GLU A 241 -14.53 -24.38 8.91
C GLU A 241 -14.62 -23.00 8.23
N GLU A 242 -14.55 -21.90 8.98
CA GLU A 242 -14.57 -20.53 8.44
C GLU A 242 -13.16 -20.06 8.04
N LEU A 243 -12.13 -20.76 8.53
CA LEU A 243 -10.73 -20.45 8.28
C LEU A 243 -10.21 -21.15 7.02
N ASP A 244 -9.20 -20.53 6.40
CA ASP A 244 -8.35 -21.15 5.39
C ASP A 244 -7.14 -21.86 6.02
N GLU A 245 -6.27 -22.40 5.18
CA GLU A 245 -5.08 -23.16 5.62
C GLU A 245 -4.08 -22.32 6.42
N GLN A 246 -4.14 -20.99 6.32
CA GLN A 246 -3.26 -20.07 7.04
C GLN A 246 -3.94 -19.44 8.26
N GLY A 247 -5.14 -19.92 8.62
CA GLY A 247 -5.89 -19.43 9.77
C GLY A 247 -6.60 -18.09 9.53
N CYS A 248 -6.86 -17.73 8.27
CA CYS A 248 -7.54 -16.49 7.92
C CYS A 248 -9.02 -16.71 7.59
N LEU A 249 -9.87 -15.73 7.89
CA LEU A 249 -11.30 -15.79 7.56
C LEU A 249 -11.53 -15.75 6.05
N LYS A 250 -12.04 -16.86 5.49
CA LYS A 250 -12.26 -17.01 4.04
C LYS A 250 -13.22 -15.96 3.48
N ALA A 251 -14.32 -15.71 4.17
CA ALA A 251 -15.34 -14.77 3.73
C ALA A 251 -14.80 -13.33 3.65
N GLN A 252 -14.00 -12.92 4.62
CA GLN A 252 -13.38 -11.59 4.60
C GLN A 252 -12.30 -11.48 3.51
N ASN A 253 -11.45 -12.51 3.36
CA ASN A 253 -10.45 -12.53 2.30
C ASN A 253 -11.06 -12.54 0.88
N ALA A 254 -12.27 -13.08 0.71
CA ALA A 254 -12.98 -13.02 -0.57
C ALA A 254 -13.25 -11.59 -1.04
N TYR A 255 -13.48 -10.64 -0.13
CA TYR A 255 -13.63 -9.23 -0.47
C TYR A 255 -12.32 -8.63 -1.00
N SER A 256 -11.21 -8.86 -0.30
CA SER A 256 -9.88 -8.43 -0.76
C SER A 256 -9.53 -9.03 -2.11
N MET A 257 -9.77 -10.32 -2.31
CA MET A 257 -9.49 -10.99 -3.58
C MET A 257 -10.31 -10.42 -4.74
N GLU A 258 -11.60 -10.12 -4.53
CA GLU A 258 -12.43 -9.54 -5.59
C GLU A 258 -12.01 -8.11 -5.93
N PHE A 259 -11.74 -7.28 -4.93
CA PHE A 259 -11.19 -5.93 -5.16
C PHE A 259 -9.85 -6.01 -5.92
N ASN A 260 -8.93 -6.85 -5.46
CA ASN A 260 -7.59 -7.00 -6.05
C ASN A 260 -7.65 -7.51 -7.50
N ARG A 261 -8.59 -8.42 -7.81
CA ARG A 261 -8.83 -8.95 -9.16
C ARG A 261 -9.29 -7.84 -10.12
N GLN A 262 -10.26 -7.02 -9.70
CA GLN A 262 -10.76 -5.92 -10.51
C GLN A 262 -9.71 -4.81 -10.66
N LEU A 263 -8.98 -4.48 -9.60
CA LEU A 263 -7.88 -3.51 -9.65
C LEU A 263 -6.80 -3.94 -10.64
N LYS A 264 -6.39 -5.21 -10.63
CA LYS A 264 -5.41 -5.74 -11.59
C LYS A 264 -5.88 -5.57 -13.03
N ALA A 265 -7.12 -5.96 -13.32
CA ALA A 265 -7.71 -5.79 -14.64
C ALA A 265 -7.75 -4.32 -15.07
N ARG A 266 -8.05 -3.41 -14.14
CA ARG A 266 -8.07 -1.97 -14.44
C ARG A 266 -6.68 -1.39 -14.68
N VAL A 267 -5.67 -1.81 -13.92
CA VAL A 267 -4.27 -1.40 -14.16
C VAL A 267 -3.79 -1.86 -15.53
N ILE A 268 -4.14 -3.08 -15.96
CA ILE A 268 -3.84 -3.56 -17.31
C ILE A 268 -4.47 -2.64 -18.37
N LYS A 269 -5.76 -2.30 -18.20
CA LYS A 269 -6.45 -1.37 -19.11
C LYS A 269 -5.82 0.04 -19.11
N LEU A 270 -5.36 0.53 -17.96
CA LEU A 270 -4.68 1.83 -17.88
C LEU A 270 -3.37 1.85 -18.66
N ARG A 271 -2.66 0.72 -18.82
CA ARG A 271 -1.47 0.64 -19.68
C ARG A 271 -1.81 0.91 -21.15
N GLU A 272 -2.96 0.44 -21.60
CA GLU A 272 -3.48 0.69 -22.96
C GLU A 272 -3.94 2.15 -23.11
N GLU A 273 -4.61 2.69 -22.09
CA GLU A 273 -5.14 4.06 -22.08
C GLU A 273 -4.03 5.12 -21.95
N LEU A 274 -2.88 4.78 -21.33
CA LEU A 274 -1.80 5.71 -20.98
C LEU A 274 -0.45 5.26 -21.60
N PRO A 275 -0.27 5.34 -22.93
CA PRO A 275 0.86 4.73 -23.65
C PRO A 275 2.23 5.35 -23.36
N HIS A 276 2.29 6.45 -22.61
CA HIS A 276 3.53 7.08 -22.18
C HIS A 276 3.84 6.89 -20.70
N ALA A 277 3.04 6.09 -19.99
CA ALA A 277 3.26 5.77 -18.59
C ALA A 277 3.64 4.30 -18.39
N ALA A 278 4.56 4.06 -17.46
CA ALA A 278 4.81 2.73 -16.94
C ALA A 278 3.94 2.52 -15.69
N LEU A 279 3.12 1.47 -15.70
CA LEU A 279 2.25 1.10 -14.57
C LEU A 279 2.57 -0.30 -14.08
N THR A 280 3.08 -0.41 -12.86
CA THR A 280 3.35 -1.69 -12.20
C THR A 280 2.26 -1.97 -11.16
N TYR A 281 1.61 -3.11 -11.28
CA TYR A 281 0.72 -3.67 -10.26
C TYR A 281 1.54 -4.50 -9.28
N VAL A 282 1.25 -4.41 -8.00
CA VAL A 282 2.05 -5.05 -6.93
C VAL A 282 1.13 -5.83 -6.00
N ASP A 283 1.40 -7.12 -5.89
CA ASP A 283 0.59 -8.07 -5.13
C ASP A 283 1.01 -8.11 -3.65
N ILE A 284 0.62 -7.05 -2.92
CA ILE A 284 0.76 -6.95 -1.46
C ILE A 284 0.00 -8.08 -0.76
N TYR A 285 -1.18 -8.49 -1.27
CA TYR A 285 -1.93 -9.62 -0.74
C TYR A 285 -1.05 -10.87 -0.64
N ALA A 286 -0.46 -11.29 -1.77
CA ALA A 286 0.34 -12.49 -1.82
C ALA A 286 1.60 -12.37 -0.96
N ALA A 287 2.28 -11.22 -0.96
CA ALA A 287 3.47 -10.99 -0.13
C ALA A 287 3.13 -11.07 1.37
N LYS A 288 2.04 -10.45 1.83
CA LYS A 288 1.59 -10.50 3.22
C LYS A 288 1.12 -11.91 3.61
N TYR A 289 0.36 -12.56 2.73
CA TYR A 289 -0.14 -13.93 2.94
C TYR A 289 1.00 -14.96 3.05
N GLU A 290 2.06 -14.81 2.25
CA GLU A 290 3.26 -15.67 2.36
C GLU A 290 3.95 -15.50 3.72
N LEU A 291 4.09 -14.26 4.21
CA LEU A 291 4.69 -13.99 5.52
C LEU A 291 3.87 -14.66 6.64
N ILE A 292 2.55 -14.47 6.63
CA ILE A 292 1.63 -15.05 7.60
C ILE A 292 1.78 -16.57 7.63
N GLY A 293 1.72 -17.23 6.47
CA GLY A 293 1.82 -18.68 6.41
C GLY A 293 3.19 -19.27 6.74
N ASN A 294 4.22 -18.42 6.81
CA ASN A 294 5.58 -18.84 7.16
C ASN A 294 6.11 -18.14 8.42
N ALA A 295 5.26 -17.53 9.25
CA ALA A 295 5.65 -16.67 10.37
C ALA A 295 6.79 -17.26 11.22
N LYS A 296 6.59 -18.46 11.78
CA LYS A 296 7.60 -19.17 12.59
C LYS A 296 8.91 -19.44 11.86
N LYS A 297 8.84 -19.82 10.58
CA LYS A 297 10.04 -20.08 9.76
C LYS A 297 10.82 -18.80 9.47
N GLN A 298 10.14 -17.65 9.44
CA GLN A 298 10.74 -16.33 9.24
C GLN A 298 11.19 -15.69 10.57
N GLY A 299 11.04 -16.39 11.70
CA GLY A 299 11.48 -15.93 13.02
C GLY A 299 10.44 -15.14 13.81
N PHE A 300 9.19 -15.08 13.34
CA PHE A 300 8.09 -14.46 14.06
C PHE A 300 7.36 -15.44 14.98
N VAL A 301 6.66 -14.93 15.98
CA VAL A 301 5.65 -15.67 16.77
C VAL A 301 4.43 -15.98 15.91
N GLU A 302 3.37 -16.52 16.51
CA GLU A 302 2.11 -16.78 15.80
C GLU A 302 1.59 -15.51 15.11
N ALA A 303 1.18 -15.62 13.84
CA ALA A 303 0.78 -14.47 13.04
C ALA A 303 -0.42 -13.70 13.61
N ALA A 304 -1.28 -14.39 14.38
CA ALA A 304 -2.45 -13.82 15.04
C ALA A 304 -2.14 -13.06 16.35
N ASN A 305 -0.88 -13.08 16.82
CA ASN A 305 -0.51 -12.37 18.03
C ASN A 305 -0.33 -10.88 17.75
N ILE A 306 -0.84 -10.05 18.68
CA ILE A 306 -0.76 -8.59 18.63
C ILE A 306 0.32 -8.13 19.60
N CYS A 307 1.24 -7.25 19.15
CA CYS A 307 2.30 -6.74 20.01
C CYS A 307 1.85 -5.60 20.93
N CYS A 308 1.03 -4.67 20.44
CA CYS A 308 0.67 -3.44 21.13
C CYS A 308 -0.84 -3.26 21.18
N GLY A 309 -1.34 -2.84 22.34
CA GLY A 309 -2.77 -2.79 22.59
C GLY A 309 -3.19 -3.84 23.61
N PHE A 310 -4.46 -3.78 24.01
CA PHE A 310 -5.09 -4.80 24.82
C PHE A 310 -6.38 -5.23 24.13
N HIS A 311 -6.42 -6.49 23.70
CA HIS A 311 -7.44 -7.06 22.85
C HIS A 311 -7.88 -8.41 23.44
N GLU A 312 -8.52 -8.38 24.62
CA GLU A 312 -9.05 -9.57 25.29
C GLU A 312 -10.57 -9.50 25.35
N ASP A 313 -11.23 -10.59 24.95
CA ASP A 313 -12.69 -10.69 24.84
C ASP A 313 -13.30 -9.49 24.08
N GLU A 314 -14.31 -8.83 24.66
CA GLU A 314 -14.95 -7.64 24.10
C GLU A 314 -14.20 -6.33 24.42
N ILE A 315 -13.07 -6.40 25.14
CA ILE A 315 -12.35 -5.23 25.62
C ILE A 315 -11.23 -4.86 24.66
N GLN A 316 -11.29 -3.62 24.17
CA GLN A 316 -10.40 -3.11 23.15
C GLN A 316 -9.80 -1.79 23.63
N VAL A 317 -8.53 -1.84 24.00
CA VAL A 317 -7.76 -0.65 24.35
C VAL A 317 -6.67 -0.49 23.31
N TYR A 318 -6.79 0.55 22.49
CA TYR A 318 -5.83 0.81 21.43
C TYR A 318 -4.42 1.05 21.98
N CYS A 319 -3.43 0.65 21.19
CA CYS A 319 -2.01 0.86 21.46
C CYS A 319 -1.74 2.31 21.92
N GLY A 320 -1.08 2.46 23.06
CA GLY A 320 -0.76 3.76 23.65
C GLY A 320 -1.87 4.43 24.46
N HIS A 321 -3.06 3.83 24.56
CA HIS A 321 -4.18 4.40 25.31
C HIS A 321 -4.26 3.83 26.72
N LYS A 322 -4.95 4.58 27.58
CA LYS A 322 -5.33 4.16 28.93
C LYS A 322 -6.83 4.00 29.00
N GLN A 323 -7.28 2.95 29.67
CA GLN A 323 -8.70 2.73 29.93
C GLN A 323 -8.91 2.15 31.32
N ASN A 324 -9.96 2.61 32.00
CA ASN A 324 -10.40 2.01 33.25
C ASN A 324 -11.30 0.82 32.94
N ILE A 325 -10.88 -0.36 33.37
CA ILE A 325 -11.60 -1.62 33.20
C ILE A 325 -11.88 -2.15 34.61
N ASN A 326 -13.15 -2.18 35.00
CA ASN A 326 -13.61 -2.66 36.31
C ASN A 326 -12.87 -2.03 37.52
N GLY A 327 -12.55 -0.75 37.45
CA GLY A 327 -11.85 -0.01 38.52
C GLY A 327 -10.33 -0.03 38.42
N THR A 328 -9.75 -0.78 37.49
CA THR A 328 -8.30 -0.83 37.25
C THR A 328 -7.96 -0.03 35.99
N GLU A 329 -7.05 0.95 36.10
CA GLU A 329 -6.50 1.62 34.93
C GLU A 329 -5.47 0.70 34.26
N ILE A 330 -5.74 0.33 33.01
CA ILE A 330 -4.83 -0.43 32.16
C ILE A 330 -4.19 0.52 31.17
N TYR A 331 -2.88 0.43 30.99
CA TYR A 331 -2.16 1.05 29.88
C TYR A 331 -1.86 -0.01 28.82
N ALA A 332 -2.39 0.20 27.62
CA ALA A 332 -2.20 -0.71 26.50
C ALA A 332 -0.87 -0.40 25.80
N GLY A 333 0.23 -0.87 26.38
CA GLY A 333 1.58 -0.69 25.87
C GLY A 333 1.96 -1.68 24.76
N SER A 334 3.22 -1.64 24.35
CA SER A 334 3.82 -2.59 23.41
C SER A 334 4.43 -3.81 24.12
N CYS A 335 4.58 -4.88 23.36
CA CYS A 335 5.31 -6.08 23.76
C CYS A 335 6.80 -5.80 23.90
N GLU A 336 7.52 -6.67 24.62
CA GLU A 336 8.96 -6.47 24.90
C GLU A 336 9.83 -6.48 23.63
N ASN A 337 9.51 -7.35 22.67
CA ASN A 337 10.27 -7.51 21.43
C ASN A 337 9.36 -7.37 20.19
N PRO A 338 9.09 -6.14 19.70
CA PRO A 338 8.28 -5.91 18.51
C PRO A 338 8.80 -6.64 17.25
N SER A 339 10.10 -6.91 17.17
CA SER A 339 10.72 -7.63 16.05
C SER A 339 10.22 -9.06 15.87
N ASP A 340 9.67 -9.66 16.92
CA ASP A 340 9.22 -11.05 16.92
C ASP A 340 7.77 -11.16 16.43
N PHE A 341 7.06 -10.04 16.25
CA PHE A 341 5.63 -10.02 15.91
C PHE A 341 5.41 -9.55 14.48
N ILE A 342 4.41 -10.13 13.80
CA ILE A 342 3.95 -9.61 12.50
C ILE A 342 3.05 -8.40 12.73
N SER A 343 2.08 -8.52 13.63
CA SER A 343 1.10 -7.47 13.89
C SER A 343 1.53 -6.56 15.02
N TRP A 344 1.50 -5.26 14.75
CA TRP A 344 1.71 -4.22 15.74
C TRP A 344 0.47 -4.07 16.63
N ASP A 345 -0.68 -3.71 16.08
CA ASP A 345 -1.88 -3.33 16.84
C ASP A 345 -3.16 -4.09 16.43
N GLY A 346 -2.98 -5.25 15.78
CA GLY A 346 -4.06 -6.05 15.23
C GLY A 346 -4.50 -5.65 13.83
N VAL A 347 -4.02 -4.50 13.31
CA VAL A 347 -4.30 -4.02 11.95
C VAL A 347 -3.00 -3.78 11.18
N HIS A 348 -2.08 -3.02 11.77
CA HIS A 348 -0.83 -2.63 11.16
C HIS A 348 0.26 -3.66 11.43
N TYR A 349 1.26 -3.68 10.55
CA TYR A 349 2.42 -4.55 10.68
C TYR A 349 3.51 -3.84 11.49
N THR A 350 4.28 -4.62 12.23
CA THR A 350 5.51 -4.13 12.87
C THR A 350 6.52 -3.68 11.81
N GLU A 351 7.52 -2.90 12.21
CA GLU A 351 8.65 -2.54 11.36
C GLU A 351 9.33 -3.77 10.76
N ALA A 352 9.52 -4.83 11.56
CA ALA A 352 10.17 -6.05 11.11
C ALA A 352 9.37 -6.74 10.00
N ALA A 353 8.05 -6.82 10.13
CA ALA A 353 7.18 -7.36 9.10
C ALA A 353 7.08 -6.44 7.87
N ASN A 354 7.01 -5.11 8.06
CA ASN A 354 7.06 -4.14 6.96
C ASN A 354 8.35 -4.27 6.14
N ARG A 355 9.50 -4.44 6.82
CA ARG A 355 10.79 -4.68 6.17
C ARG A 355 10.77 -5.95 5.33
N TRP A 356 10.23 -7.03 5.90
CA TRP A 356 10.12 -8.31 5.21
C TRP A 356 9.32 -8.15 3.92
N VAL A 357 8.12 -7.58 4.00
CA VAL A 357 7.24 -7.38 2.83
C VAL A 357 7.90 -6.46 1.79
N ALA A 358 8.48 -5.34 2.23
CA ALA A 358 9.17 -4.40 1.34
C ALA A 358 10.27 -5.08 0.52
N HIS A 359 11.09 -5.93 1.15
CA HIS A 359 12.16 -6.67 0.46
C HIS A 359 11.64 -7.65 -0.60
N ARG A 360 10.42 -8.17 -0.46
CA ARG A 360 9.82 -9.09 -1.43
C ARG A 360 9.23 -8.37 -2.63
N ILE A 361 8.66 -7.19 -2.44
CA ILE A 361 8.02 -6.45 -3.53
C ILE A 361 9.02 -5.62 -4.34
N ILE A 362 10.07 -5.08 -3.70
CA ILE A 362 11.07 -4.22 -4.33
C ILE A 362 11.84 -4.93 -5.45
N ASN A 363 12.02 -6.25 -5.35
CA ASN A 363 12.74 -7.04 -6.35
C ASN A 363 11.87 -7.44 -7.57
N GLY A 364 10.58 -7.12 -7.56
CA GLY A 364 9.66 -7.40 -8.67
C GLY A 364 9.00 -8.79 -8.65
N SER A 365 9.27 -9.64 -7.64
CA SER A 365 8.72 -11.02 -7.60
C SER A 365 7.20 -11.05 -7.45
N PHE A 366 6.64 -10.00 -6.85
CA PHE A 366 5.20 -9.79 -6.67
C PHE A 366 4.65 -8.71 -7.59
N SER A 367 5.36 -8.39 -8.67
CA SER A 367 5.00 -7.32 -9.58
C SER A 367 4.51 -7.87 -10.91
N ASP A 368 3.57 -7.16 -11.51
CA ASP A 368 3.16 -7.32 -12.89
C ASP A 368 3.33 -5.93 -13.55
N PRO A 369 4.21 -5.77 -14.55
CA PRO A 369 5.20 -6.76 -15.00
C PRO A 369 6.21 -7.12 -13.88
N PRO A 370 6.90 -8.28 -13.95
CA PRO A 370 7.82 -8.75 -12.90
C PRO A 370 9.17 -8.02 -12.97
N LEU A 371 9.13 -6.70 -12.76
CA LEU A 371 10.29 -5.81 -12.79
C LEU A 371 10.60 -5.32 -11.38
N PRO A 372 11.89 -5.31 -10.96
CA PRO A 372 12.28 -4.63 -9.73
C PRO A 372 11.89 -3.15 -9.78
N ILE A 373 11.63 -2.55 -8.62
CA ILE A 373 11.19 -1.15 -8.54
C ILE A 373 12.19 -0.17 -9.20
N LYS A 374 13.49 -0.49 -9.17
CA LYS A 374 14.55 0.27 -9.86
C LYS A 374 14.46 0.22 -11.39
N HIS A 375 13.57 -0.58 -11.96
CA HIS A 375 13.29 -0.68 -13.39
C HIS A 375 11.82 -0.34 -13.72
N ALA A 376 11.06 0.19 -12.75
CA ALA A 376 9.62 0.43 -12.91
C ALA A 376 9.26 1.53 -13.93
N CYS A 377 10.22 2.34 -14.38
CA CYS A 377 10.00 3.39 -15.38
C CYS A 377 9.96 2.87 -16.84
N HIS A 378 10.20 1.58 -17.06
CA HIS A 378 10.12 0.98 -18.39
C HIS A 378 8.69 0.60 -18.71
N ILE A 379 8.21 1.03 -19.87
CA ILE A 379 6.88 0.68 -20.39
C ILE A 379 6.98 -0.77 -20.92
N PRO A 380 6.23 -1.72 -20.34
CA PRO A 380 6.29 -3.13 -20.72
C PRO A 380 5.70 -3.42 -22.11
#